data_AF-A0A444UAP1-F1
#
_entry.id   AF-A0A444UAP1-F1
#
_cell.length_a   1.000
_cell.length_b   1.000
_cell.length_c   1.000
_cell.angle_alpha   90.00
_cell.angle_beta   90.00
_cell.angle_gamma   90.00
#
_symmetry.space_group_name_H-M   'P 1'
#
loop_
_entity.id
_entity.type
_entity.pdbx_description
1 polymer ?
#
loop_
_entity_poly.entity_id
_entity_poly.type
_entity_poly.pdbx_seq_one_letter_code
_entity_poly.pdbx_strand_id
1 'polypeptide(L)'
;MAREDSVKCLRCLLYALNLLFWYFGSLLVIFCVELASGVWTYEEKMVPVQRSDMISLKSRMPNYGLSRFQWLTHAWNFFQKEFKCCGVMYFTDWLEVTEMEWPPDSCCVREFPGCARQAHYEDLSDLYQEGC
;
A
#
# COMPACT_ATOMS: atom_id res chain seq x y z
N MET A 1 -46.54 -4.66 42.11
CA MET A 1 -45.58 -5.59 41.47
C MET A 1 -45.73 -5.57 39.95
N ALA A 2 -46.83 -6.04 39.35
CA ALA A 2 -47.01 -6.12 37.88
C ALA A 2 -46.76 -4.81 37.07
N ARG A 3 -47.10 -3.64 37.63
CA ARG A 3 -46.86 -2.33 36.97
C ARG A 3 -45.36 -1.98 36.86
N GLU A 4 -44.55 -2.41 37.83
CA GLU A 4 -43.11 -2.12 37.86
C GLU A 4 -42.35 -3.03 36.87
N ASP A 5 -42.76 -4.29 36.77
CA ASP A 5 -42.19 -5.26 35.84
C ASP A 5 -42.50 -4.91 34.38
N SER A 6 -43.69 -4.38 34.11
CA SER A 6 -44.09 -3.89 32.77
C SER A 6 -43.26 -2.67 32.33
N VAL A 7 -42.96 -1.73 33.24
CA VAL A 7 -42.14 -0.54 32.92
C VAL A 7 -40.67 -0.92 32.70
N LYS A 8 -40.14 -1.87 33.48
CA LYS A 8 -38.79 -2.42 33.26
C LYS A 8 -38.69 -3.09 31.88
N CYS A 9 -39.69 -3.87 31.50
CA CYS A 9 -39.75 -4.52 30.18
C CYS A 9 -39.84 -3.50 29.04
N LEU A 10 -40.71 -2.48 29.14
CA LEU A 10 -40.82 -1.41 28.14
C LEU A 10 -39.49 -0.66 27.98
N ARG A 11 -38.81 -0.36 29.10
CA ARG A 11 -37.52 0.32 29.08
C ARG A 11 -36.43 -0.55 28.44
N CYS A 12 -36.39 -1.85 28.72
CA CYS A 12 -35.50 -2.80 28.06
C CYS A 12 -35.77 -2.90 26.56
N LEU A 13 -37.04 -2.94 26.14
CA LEU A 13 -37.42 -2.95 24.73
C LEU A 13 -36.99 -1.66 24.03
N LEU A 14 -37.19 -0.49 24.64
CA LEU A 14 -36.75 0.79 24.09
C LEU A 14 -35.22 0.87 23.97
N TYR A 15 -34.47 0.37 24.96
CA TYR A 15 -33.00 0.30 24.88
C TYR A 15 -32.53 -0.66 23.78
N ALA A 16 -33.16 -1.84 23.66
CA ALA A 16 -32.81 -2.80 22.62
C ALA A 16 -33.10 -2.24 21.22
N LEU A 17 -34.23 -1.55 21.03
CA LEU A 17 -34.59 -0.90 19.76
C LEU A 17 -33.64 0.27 19.44
N ASN A 18 -33.26 1.07 20.44
CA ASN A 18 -32.32 2.17 20.25
C ASN A 18 -30.92 1.66 19.89
N LEU A 19 -30.46 0.60 20.56
CA LEU A 19 -29.19 -0.05 20.24
C LEU A 19 -29.20 -0.64 18.83
N LEU A 20 -30.29 -1.32 18.45
CA LEU A 20 -30.44 -1.88 17.11
C LEU A 20 -30.47 -0.79 16.04
N PHE A 21 -31.12 0.34 16.32
CA PHE A 21 -31.14 1.49 15.40
C PHE A 21 -29.74 2.06 15.18
N TRP A 22 -28.97 2.29 16.25
CA TRP A 22 -27.58 2.77 16.13
C TRP A 22 -26.67 1.76 15.43
N TYR A 23 -26.84 0.47 15.70
CA TYR A 23 -26.08 -0.59 15.05
C TYR A 23 -26.37 -0.69 13.56
N PHE A 24 -27.66 -0.71 13.17
CA PHE A 24 -28.05 -0.73 11.77
C PHE A 24 -27.63 0.57 11.06
N GLY A 25 -27.77 1.72 11.73
CA GLY A 25 -27.35 3.02 11.22
C GLY A 25 -25.85 3.08 10.96
N SER A 26 -25.01 2.60 11.88
CA SER A 26 -23.56 2.58 11.67
C SER A 26 -23.14 1.62 10.56
N LEU A 27 -23.76 0.44 10.47
CA LEU A 27 -23.53 -0.50 9.37
C LEU A 27 -23.91 0.11 8.01
N LEU A 28 -25.03 0.82 7.93
CA LEU A 28 -25.45 1.48 6.70
C LEU A 28 -24.48 2.59 6.29
N VAL A 29 -23.97 3.37 7.25
CA VAL A 29 -22.94 4.38 6.97
C VAL A 29 -21.65 3.74 6.46
N ILE A 30 -21.17 2.67 7.10
CA ILE A 30 -19.97 1.93 6.65
C ILE A 30 -20.19 1.40 5.23
N PHE A 31 -21.33 0.77 4.97
CA PHE A 31 -21.68 0.25 3.64
C PHE A 31 -21.74 1.36 2.58
N CYS A 32 -22.31 2.53 2.89
CA CYS A 32 -22.31 3.66 1.97
C CYS A 32 -20.89 4.16 1.68
N VAL A 33 -20.00 4.20 2.67
CA VAL A 33 -18.59 4.58 2.48
C VAL A 33 -17.86 3.56 1.61
N GLU A 34 -18.06 2.26 1.84
CA GLU A 34 -17.46 1.19 1.02
C GLU A 34 -17.95 1.22 -0.43
N LEU A 35 -19.25 1.44 -0.66
CA LEU A 35 -19.78 1.60 -2.01
C LEU A 35 -19.25 2.87 -2.68
N ALA A 36 -19.17 3.98 -1.95
CA ALA A 36 -18.65 5.23 -2.51
C ALA A 36 -17.17 5.09 -2.92
N SER A 37 -16.34 4.48 -2.07
CA SER A 37 -14.92 4.23 -2.40
C SER A 37 -14.76 3.18 -3.51
N GLY A 38 -15.60 2.14 -3.52
CA GLY A 38 -15.65 1.14 -4.58
C GLY A 38 -16.04 1.73 -5.94
N VAL A 39 -17.03 2.63 -6.00
CA VAL A 39 -17.45 3.29 -7.24
C VAL A 39 -16.39 4.29 -7.72
N TRP A 40 -15.81 5.08 -6.80
CA TRP A 40 -14.71 5.99 -7.14
C TRP A 40 -13.52 5.25 -7.74
N THR A 41 -13.14 4.11 -7.17
CA THR A 41 -12.05 3.28 -7.67
C THR A 41 -12.39 2.50 -8.96
N TYR A 42 -13.68 2.28 -9.25
CA TYR A 42 -14.13 1.61 -10.47
C TYR A 42 -14.20 2.54 -11.69
N GLU A 43 -14.70 3.77 -11.51
CA GLU A 43 -14.68 4.82 -12.55
C GLU A 43 -13.23 5.15 -12.93
N GLU A 44 -12.34 5.19 -11.96
CA GLU A 44 -10.92 5.37 -12.15
C GLU A 44 -10.20 4.04 -12.31
N LYS A 45 -10.32 3.42 -13.50
CA LYS A 45 -9.46 2.30 -13.89
C LYS A 45 -7.98 2.63 -13.60
N MET A 46 -7.48 2.12 -12.48
CA MET A 46 -6.09 1.81 -12.12
C MET A 46 -5.02 2.91 -12.00
N VAL A 47 -5.33 4.22 -11.91
CA VAL A 47 -4.24 5.20 -12.13
C VAL A 47 -4.07 6.36 -11.12
N PRO A 48 -5.07 7.05 -10.57
CA PRO A 48 -4.78 8.30 -9.83
C PRO A 48 -4.33 8.11 -8.37
N VAL A 49 -4.90 7.16 -7.62
CA VAL A 49 -4.36 6.80 -6.27
C VAL A 49 -2.95 6.26 -6.39
N GLN A 50 -2.69 5.38 -7.36
CA GLN A 50 -1.32 4.93 -7.64
C GLN A 50 -0.43 6.09 -8.10
N ARG A 51 -0.92 7.04 -8.92
CA ARG A 51 -0.09 8.17 -9.38
C ARG A 51 0.36 9.07 -8.24
N SER A 52 -0.51 9.44 -7.30
CA SER A 52 -0.09 10.31 -6.20
C SER A 52 0.96 9.64 -5.32
N ASP A 53 0.77 8.36 -5.03
CA ASP A 53 1.71 7.58 -4.22
C ASP A 53 3.02 7.32 -4.97
N MET A 54 2.92 6.97 -6.26
CA MET A 54 4.04 6.76 -7.18
C MET A 54 4.88 8.01 -7.37
N ILE A 55 4.26 9.19 -7.52
CA ILE A 55 4.98 10.47 -7.62
C ILE A 55 5.74 10.73 -6.32
N SER A 56 5.11 10.49 -5.17
CA SER A 56 5.74 10.68 -3.85
C SER A 56 6.90 9.70 -3.66
N LEU A 57 6.74 8.42 -4.02
CA LEU A 57 7.81 7.42 -3.96
C LEU A 57 8.97 7.74 -4.91
N LYS A 58 8.68 8.05 -6.18
CA LYS A 58 9.70 8.46 -7.16
C LYS A 58 10.48 9.67 -6.65
N SER A 59 9.82 10.67 -6.06
CA SER A 59 10.50 11.85 -5.50
C SER A 59 11.51 11.52 -4.39
N ARG A 60 11.33 10.37 -3.71
CA ARG A 60 12.19 9.93 -2.61
C ARG A 60 13.30 8.99 -3.07
N MET A 61 13.20 8.36 -4.23
CA MET A 61 14.24 7.46 -4.77
C MET A 61 15.63 8.10 -4.84
N PRO A 62 15.82 9.39 -5.22
CA PRO A 62 17.15 10.01 -5.29
C PRO A 62 17.88 10.09 -3.94
N ASN A 63 17.15 9.94 -2.83
CA ASN A 63 17.77 9.92 -1.50
C ASN A 63 18.32 8.55 -1.11
N TYR A 64 18.15 7.54 -1.96
CA TYR A 64 18.72 6.21 -1.78
C TYR A 64 20.26 6.29 -1.76
N GLY A 65 20.88 5.60 -0.79
CA GLY A 65 22.35 5.59 -0.63
C GLY A 65 22.95 6.81 0.08
N LEU A 66 22.17 7.88 0.33
CA LEU A 66 22.66 9.03 1.09
C LEU A 66 22.85 8.68 2.58
N SER A 67 23.98 9.08 3.17
CA SER A 67 24.31 8.83 4.58
C SER A 67 23.26 9.38 5.56
N ARG A 68 22.60 10.48 5.21
CA ARG A 68 21.51 11.08 6.00
C ARG A 68 20.21 10.23 5.98
N PHE A 69 20.01 9.42 4.96
CA PHE A 69 18.76 8.67 4.71
C PHE A 69 18.99 7.15 4.68
N GLN A 70 19.91 6.62 5.48
CA GLN A 70 20.16 5.17 5.54
C GLN A 70 18.92 4.33 5.85
N TRP A 71 17.99 4.85 6.66
CA TRP A 71 16.72 4.19 6.95
C TRP A 71 15.87 3.97 5.69
N LEU A 72 15.93 4.92 4.73
CA LEU A 72 15.19 4.85 3.47
C LEU A 72 15.80 3.79 2.56
N THR A 73 17.14 3.75 2.48
CA THR A 73 17.87 2.67 1.78
C THR A 73 17.49 1.30 2.34
N HIS A 74 17.44 1.17 3.67
CA HIS A 74 17.05 -0.08 4.31
C HIS A 74 15.61 -0.48 4.02
N ALA A 75 14.68 0.49 4.03
CA ALA A 75 13.28 0.25 3.69
C ALA A 75 13.15 -0.23 2.23
N TRP A 76 13.80 0.45 1.28
CA TRP A 76 13.81 0.03 -0.13
C TRP A 76 14.33 -1.39 -0.31
N ASN A 77 15.47 -1.70 0.31
CA ASN A 77 16.06 -3.03 0.22
C ASN A 77 15.15 -4.11 0.83
N PHE A 78 14.45 -3.79 1.92
CA PHE A 78 13.50 -4.70 2.54
C PHE A 78 12.28 -4.95 1.64
N PHE A 79 11.63 -3.89 1.12
CA PHE A 79 10.46 -4.02 0.26
C PHE A 79 10.76 -4.83 -1.00
N GLN A 80 11.86 -4.52 -1.68
CA GLN A 80 12.23 -5.21 -2.92
C GLN A 80 12.49 -6.71 -2.71
N LYS A 81 13.13 -7.07 -1.59
CA LYS A 81 13.42 -8.47 -1.24
C LYS A 81 12.17 -9.25 -0.84
N GLU A 82 11.30 -8.63 -0.05
CA GLU A 82 10.10 -9.24 0.50
C GLU A 82 9.03 -9.42 -0.59
N PHE A 83 8.77 -8.37 -1.36
CA PHE A 83 7.71 -8.35 -2.37
C PHE A 83 8.18 -8.76 -3.78
N LYS A 84 9.48 -9.05 -3.96
CA LYS A 84 10.03 -9.54 -5.23
C LYS A 84 9.76 -8.56 -6.39
N CYS A 85 10.04 -7.28 -6.13
CA CYS A 85 9.79 -6.16 -7.03
C CYS A 85 11.02 -5.24 -7.13
N CYS A 86 11.05 -4.37 -8.14
CA CYS A 86 12.13 -3.39 -8.35
C CYS A 86 11.63 -2.07 -8.93
N GLY A 87 11.97 -0.97 -8.26
CA GLY A 87 11.52 0.38 -8.65
C GLY A 87 10.10 0.66 -8.17
N VAL A 88 9.46 1.70 -8.72
CA VAL A 88 8.07 2.04 -8.36
C VAL A 88 7.10 1.46 -9.38
N MET A 89 7.42 1.61 -10.65
CA MET A 89 6.69 1.02 -11.77
C MET A 89 7.50 -0.08 -12.43
N TYR A 90 8.79 0.18 -12.64
CA TYR A 90 9.73 -0.73 -13.28
C TYR A 90 11.12 -0.50 -12.73
N PHE A 91 12.01 -1.48 -12.93
CA PHE A 91 13.42 -1.35 -12.54
C PHE A 91 14.12 -0.14 -13.19
N THR A 92 13.65 0.30 -14.36
CA THR A 92 14.18 1.47 -15.10
C THR A 92 14.01 2.78 -14.35
N ASP A 93 13.09 2.85 -13.38
CA ASP A 93 12.90 4.03 -12.54
C ASP A 93 14.18 4.40 -11.78
N TRP A 94 15.01 3.41 -11.42
CA TRP A 94 16.30 3.68 -10.79
C TRP A 94 17.22 4.45 -11.73
N LEU A 95 17.24 4.10 -13.02
CA LEU A 95 18.07 4.76 -14.02
C LEU A 95 17.56 6.17 -14.34
N GLU A 96 16.24 6.32 -14.49
CA GLU A 96 15.63 7.59 -14.85
C GLU A 96 15.62 8.62 -13.71
N VAL A 97 15.36 8.17 -12.47
CA VAL A 97 15.08 9.07 -11.35
C VAL A 97 16.32 9.31 -10.50
N THR A 98 17.19 8.31 -10.34
CA THR A 98 18.37 8.41 -9.47
C THR A 98 19.68 8.55 -10.23
N GLU A 99 19.64 8.56 -11.57
CA GLU A 99 20.81 8.60 -12.45
C GLU A 99 21.83 7.47 -12.16
N MET A 100 21.40 6.38 -11.51
CA MET A 100 22.24 5.22 -11.27
C MET A 100 22.38 4.40 -12.56
N GLU A 101 23.59 3.90 -12.85
CA GLU A 101 23.86 3.11 -14.06
C GLU A 101 23.20 1.72 -14.02
N TRP A 102 22.91 1.20 -12.81
CA TRP A 102 22.18 -0.04 -12.58
C TRP A 102 21.37 0.04 -11.28
N PRO A 103 20.29 -0.75 -11.13
CA PRO A 103 19.49 -0.79 -9.91
C PRO A 103 20.27 -1.40 -8.72
N PRO A 104 19.77 -1.28 -7.48
CA PRO A 104 20.40 -1.91 -6.32
C PRO A 104 20.31 -3.44 -6.36
N ASP A 105 21.28 -4.13 -5.74
CA ASP A 105 21.37 -5.60 -5.69
C ASP A 105 20.13 -6.26 -5.03
N SER A 106 19.37 -5.53 -4.23
CA SER A 106 18.09 -5.98 -3.67
C SER A 106 17.02 -6.27 -4.72
N CYS A 107 17.18 -5.76 -5.94
CA CYS A 107 16.30 -6.04 -7.08
C CYS A 107 16.57 -7.39 -7.77
N CYS A 108 17.63 -8.11 -7.39
CA CYS A 108 17.97 -9.37 -8.04
C CYS A 108 17.08 -10.52 -7.55
N VAL A 109 16.77 -11.44 -8.45
CA VAL A 109 16.09 -12.71 -8.12
C VAL A 109 16.96 -13.54 -7.16
N ARG A 110 18.27 -13.55 -7.41
CA ARG A 110 19.28 -14.18 -6.55
C ARG A 110 20.23 -13.10 -6.03
N GLU A 111 20.22 -12.88 -4.72
CA GLU A 111 21.04 -11.84 -4.10
C GLU A 111 22.50 -12.31 -3.93
N PHE A 112 23.41 -11.63 -4.60
CA PHE A 112 24.84 -11.72 -4.38
C PHE A 112 25.49 -10.34 -4.67
N PRO A 113 26.66 -10.03 -4.10
CA PRO A 113 27.29 -8.73 -4.31
C PRO A 113 27.56 -8.47 -5.79
N GLY A 114 26.98 -7.39 -6.34
CA GLY A 114 27.14 -7.00 -7.75
C GLY A 114 26.23 -7.72 -8.74
N CYS A 115 25.20 -8.43 -8.27
CA CYS A 115 24.24 -9.11 -9.14
C CYS A 115 23.53 -8.16 -10.10
N ALA A 116 23.16 -6.95 -9.65
CA ALA A 116 22.41 -6.03 -10.49
C ALA A 116 23.28 -5.48 -11.63
N ARG A 117 24.57 -5.27 -11.34
CA ARG A 117 25.56 -4.90 -12.35
C ARG A 117 25.77 -6.03 -13.36
N GLN A 118 25.87 -7.28 -12.91
CA GLN A 118 26.02 -8.42 -13.82
C GLN A 118 24.78 -8.60 -14.70
N ALA A 119 23.58 -8.56 -14.10
CA ALA A 119 22.31 -8.65 -14.82
C ALA A 119 22.14 -7.54 -15.87
N HIS A 120 22.62 -6.33 -15.60
CA HIS A 120 22.57 -5.23 -16.57
C HIS A 120 23.37 -5.50 -17.86
N TYR A 121 24.49 -6.24 -17.79
CA TYR A 121 25.36 -6.53 -18.94
C TYR A 121 25.08 -7.89 -19.59
N GLU A 122 24.66 -8.90 -18.83
CA GLU A 122 24.41 -10.25 -19.32
C GLU A 122 22.93 -10.47 -19.64
N ASP A 123 22.07 -10.46 -18.61
CA ASP A 123 20.65 -10.74 -18.75
C ASP A 123 19.81 -10.00 -17.69
N LEU A 124 18.93 -9.12 -18.16
CA LEU A 124 18.00 -8.37 -17.29
C LEU A 124 16.90 -9.25 -16.70
N SER A 125 16.76 -10.50 -17.13
CA SER A 125 15.80 -11.46 -16.55
C SER A 125 16.16 -11.88 -15.12
N ASP A 126 17.41 -11.69 -14.69
CA ASP A 126 17.86 -11.94 -13.32
C ASP A 126 17.43 -10.82 -12.33
N LEU A 127 16.75 -9.77 -12.80
CA LEU A 127 16.16 -8.69 -12.02
C LEU A 127 14.63 -8.81 -11.96
N TYR A 128 14.02 -8.38 -10.86
CA TYR A 128 12.58 -8.18 -10.81
C TYR A 128 12.20 -7.04 -11.77
N GLN A 129 11.31 -7.33 -12.72
CA GLN A 129 10.91 -6.35 -13.73
C GLN A 129 9.76 -5.45 -13.29
N GLU A 130 8.89 -5.95 -12.41
CA GLU A 130 7.73 -5.23 -11.90
C GLU A 130 8.08 -4.32 -10.72
N GLY A 131 7.43 -3.16 -10.66
CA GLY A 131 7.59 -2.18 -9.58
C GLY A 131 6.96 -2.60 -8.24
N CYS A 132 7.42 -1.92 -7.19
CA CYS A 132 6.82 -1.90 -5.87
C CYS A 132 5.88 -0.67 -5.76
#